data_AF-A0A4Q6EY01-F1
#
_entry.id   AF-A0A4Q6EY01-F1
#
_cell.length_a   1.000
_cell.length_b   1.000
_cell.length_c   1.000
_cell.angle_alpha   90.00
_cell.angle_beta   90.00
_cell.angle_gamma   90.00
#
_symmetry.space_group_name_H-M   'P 1'
#
loop_
_entity.id
_entity.type
_entity.pdbx_description
1 polymer ?
#
loop_
_entity_poly.entity_id
_entity_poly.type
_entity_poly.pdbx_seq_one_letter_code
_entity_poly.pdbx_strand_id
1 'polypeptide(L)'
;MRFSARLQASDSPYALGEVRYNVDGSVDDIAWSRPQHDGPALRALAMMDYLKLNDLDPESANLARQVLKIDLDHLSYAYEAKGYDLWEYSFGHHFFTRLVQMRALERGIAEAPRFMRKEWRIAAASLRSELAKHWDAKGGFYHFSLGKVTNWEGNEVPEVGAGRDASAVLAANYARFEEGSFSLNDPKLLSSAWVLEEYFRHAYPFNKDHAFAPGIGRHPDDDYYGGNAWYVLTSGYAELYYGLAARLQSDEAGLIVSSESEAFIESALGRAVRIGERLRPEDSLKFLAKGDGFMATMMDTLGKDATMAEQFSKEDGSGLSAADLTWSYSSFLSSALAREAVAASGVDYASLSFDCGAK
;
A
#
# COMPACT_ATOMS: atom_id res chain seq x y z
N MET A 1 3.86 -10.84 19.08
CA MET A 1 2.95 -10.37 20.15
C MET A 1 3.67 -9.94 21.43
N ARG A 2 4.43 -10.80 22.12
CA ARG A 2 5.16 -10.41 23.35
C ARG A 2 6.07 -9.19 23.15
N PHE A 3 6.79 -9.16 22.01
CA PHE A 3 7.59 -7.99 21.63
C PHE A 3 6.74 -6.73 21.48
N SER A 4 5.65 -6.79 20.70
CA SER A 4 4.69 -5.69 20.56
C SER A 4 4.14 -5.17 21.89
N ALA A 5 3.74 -6.07 22.80
CA ALA A 5 3.25 -5.71 24.12
C ALA A 5 4.32 -5.01 24.97
N ARG A 6 5.59 -5.45 24.87
CA ARG A 6 6.73 -4.78 25.51
C ARG A 6 6.95 -3.38 24.93
N LEU A 7 6.88 -3.21 23.62
CA LEU A 7 7.06 -1.89 22.97
C LEU A 7 5.95 -0.91 23.34
N GLN A 8 4.70 -1.38 23.46
CA GLN A 8 3.57 -0.57 23.91
C GLN A 8 3.71 -0.07 25.35
N ALA A 9 4.54 -0.73 26.15
CA ALA A 9 4.88 -0.35 27.52
C ALA A 9 6.22 0.39 27.63
N SER A 10 6.81 0.80 26.50
CA SER A 10 8.07 1.56 26.52
C SER A 10 7.85 2.99 27.02
N ASP A 11 8.92 3.57 27.58
CA ASP A 11 8.95 4.96 28.04
C ASP A 11 9.27 5.96 26.91
N SER A 12 8.99 5.62 25.64
CA SER A 12 9.20 6.56 24.53
C SER A 12 8.37 7.83 24.75
N PRO A 13 8.94 9.03 24.50
CA PRO A 13 8.20 10.30 24.57
C PRO A 13 7.12 10.40 23.49
N TYR A 14 7.19 9.57 22.44
CA TYR A 14 6.20 9.50 21.35
C TYR A 14 5.16 8.40 21.58
N ALA A 15 5.23 7.68 22.71
CA ALA A 15 4.35 6.58 23.07
C ALA A 15 4.21 5.56 21.91
N LEU A 16 3.00 5.30 21.43
CA LEU A 16 2.77 4.38 20.32
C LEU A 16 3.10 4.95 18.94
N GLY A 17 3.41 6.24 18.86
CA GLY A 17 3.91 6.90 17.64
C GLY A 17 5.42 6.76 17.45
N GLU A 18 6.11 6.04 18.33
CA GLU A 18 7.51 5.66 18.18
C GLU A 18 7.70 4.75 16.97
N VAL A 19 8.58 5.17 16.05
CA VAL A 19 8.69 4.59 14.71
C VAL A 19 9.63 3.40 14.65
N ARG A 20 10.66 3.41 15.51
CA ARG A 20 11.70 2.38 15.55
C ARG A 20 12.24 2.20 16.95
N TYR A 21 12.69 0.99 17.22
CA TYR A 21 13.30 0.55 18.47
C TYR A 21 14.57 -0.22 18.12
N ASN A 22 15.48 -0.37 19.08
CA ASN A 22 16.55 -1.34 18.93
C ASN A 22 15.98 -2.76 18.82
N VAL A 23 16.72 -3.68 18.20
CA VAL A 23 16.28 -5.07 17.97
C VAL A 23 15.93 -5.79 19.28
N ASP A 24 16.56 -5.39 20.40
CA ASP A 24 16.29 -5.93 21.73
C ASP A 24 15.04 -5.34 22.41
N GLY A 25 14.39 -4.36 21.79
CA GLY A 25 13.20 -3.66 22.27
C GLY A 25 13.48 -2.47 23.20
N SER A 26 14.73 -2.03 23.36
CA SER A 26 15.06 -0.76 24.00
C SER A 26 14.71 0.43 23.09
N VAL A 27 14.46 1.59 23.69
CA VAL A 27 14.19 2.83 22.96
C VAL A 27 15.42 3.21 22.13
N ASP A 28 15.18 3.59 20.89
CA ASP A 28 16.21 4.16 20.03
C ASP A 28 16.27 5.68 20.22
N ASP A 29 17.41 6.18 20.70
CA ASP A 29 17.62 7.58 21.07
C ASP A 29 18.22 8.44 19.93
N ILE A 30 18.39 7.86 18.73
CA ILE A 30 18.85 8.59 17.55
C ILE A 30 17.78 9.59 17.10
N ALA A 31 18.18 10.82 16.77
CA ALA A 31 17.30 11.83 16.20
C ALA A 31 16.71 11.33 14.86
N TRP A 32 15.38 11.31 14.77
CA TRP A 32 14.66 10.72 13.63
C TRP A 32 13.28 11.36 13.46
N SER A 33 12.68 11.10 12.31
CA SER A 33 11.33 11.52 11.91
C SER A 33 10.24 10.84 12.74
N ARG A 34 9.94 11.42 13.91
CA ARG A 34 8.94 10.93 14.88
C ARG A 34 7.96 12.05 15.26
N PRO A 35 6.69 11.74 15.58
CA PRO A 35 6.05 10.41 15.56
C PRO A 35 5.54 9.99 14.17
N GLN A 36 5.26 8.69 13.97
CA GLN A 36 4.41 8.18 12.88
C GLN A 36 3.23 7.40 13.48
N HIS A 37 2.03 7.61 12.93
CA HIS A 37 0.78 7.11 13.53
C HIS A 37 0.13 5.96 12.76
N ASP A 38 0.79 5.45 11.71
CA ASP A 38 0.38 4.29 10.92
C ASP A 38 0.80 2.97 11.57
N GLY A 39 1.94 2.94 12.28
CA GLY A 39 2.45 1.76 12.99
C GLY A 39 1.41 1.07 13.91
N PRO A 40 0.73 1.79 14.82
CA PRO A 40 -0.35 1.22 15.63
C PRO A 40 -1.52 0.69 14.81
N ALA A 41 -1.85 1.32 13.68
CA ALA A 41 -2.92 0.86 12.80
C ALA A 41 -2.55 -0.45 12.09
N LEU A 42 -1.37 -0.52 11.49
CA LEU A 42 -0.87 -1.73 10.84
C LEU A 42 -0.74 -2.88 11.85
N ARG A 43 -0.26 -2.59 13.07
CA ARG A 43 -0.20 -3.57 14.16
C ARG A 43 -1.59 -4.07 14.57
N ALA A 44 -2.58 -3.18 14.70
CA ALA A 44 -3.95 -3.55 14.99
C ALA A 44 -4.55 -4.46 13.90
N LEU A 45 -4.34 -4.11 12.61
CA LEU A 45 -4.78 -4.94 11.48
C LEU A 45 -4.17 -6.35 11.54
N ALA A 46 -2.85 -6.44 11.78
CA ALA A 46 -2.17 -7.71 11.93
C ALA A 46 -2.67 -8.52 13.14
N MET A 47 -2.97 -7.88 14.28
CA MET A 47 -3.54 -8.59 15.44
C MET A 47 -4.94 -9.14 15.15
N MET A 48 -5.76 -8.42 14.40
CA MET A 48 -7.09 -8.90 14.00
C MET A 48 -7.00 -10.09 13.04
N ASP A 49 -6.04 -10.09 12.11
CA ASP A 49 -5.81 -11.24 11.23
C ASP A 49 -5.24 -12.43 11.99
N TYR A 50 -4.28 -12.19 12.89
CA TYR A 50 -3.72 -13.22 13.76
C TYR A 50 -4.82 -13.89 14.60
N LEU A 51 -5.76 -13.12 15.17
CA LEU A 51 -6.88 -13.61 15.97
C LEU A 51 -7.90 -14.48 15.20
N LYS A 52 -7.84 -14.52 13.86
CA LYS A 52 -8.66 -15.40 13.02
C LYS A 52 -8.02 -16.76 12.77
N LEU A 53 -6.75 -16.96 13.14
CA LEU A 53 -6.10 -18.26 13.03
C LEU A 53 -6.79 -19.30 13.92
N ASN A 54 -6.92 -20.52 13.40
CA ASN A 54 -7.40 -21.65 14.19
C ASN A 54 -6.34 -22.05 15.24
N ASP A 55 -6.79 -22.65 16.34
CA ASP A 55 -5.93 -23.27 17.36
C ASP A 55 -4.96 -22.33 18.11
N LEU A 56 -5.31 -21.04 18.23
CA LEU A 56 -4.58 -20.14 19.13
C LEU A 56 -4.74 -20.55 20.59
N ASP A 57 -3.63 -20.65 21.31
CA ASP A 57 -3.67 -20.87 22.75
C ASP A 57 -4.30 -19.64 23.47
N PRO A 58 -4.97 -19.86 24.63
CA PRO A 58 -5.66 -18.78 25.32
C PRO A 58 -4.76 -17.62 25.78
N GLU A 59 -3.49 -17.87 26.12
CA GLU A 59 -2.55 -16.83 26.57
C GLU A 59 -2.22 -15.89 25.41
N SER A 60 -1.85 -16.47 24.26
CA SER A 60 -1.58 -15.76 23.01
C SER A 60 -2.79 -14.95 22.58
N ALA A 61 -3.98 -15.57 22.52
CA ALA A 61 -5.20 -14.87 22.11
C ALA A 61 -5.55 -13.70 23.05
N ASN A 62 -5.36 -13.87 24.37
CA ASN A 62 -5.61 -12.80 25.34
C ASN A 62 -4.60 -11.65 25.18
N LEU A 63 -3.32 -11.96 25.01
CA LEU A 63 -2.29 -10.94 24.77
C LEU A 63 -2.53 -10.17 23.46
N ALA A 64 -2.93 -10.86 22.38
CA ALA A 64 -3.29 -10.23 21.11
C ALA A 64 -4.42 -9.20 21.29
N ARG A 65 -5.47 -9.57 22.05
CA ARG A 65 -6.60 -8.69 22.32
C ARG A 65 -6.20 -7.47 23.16
N GLN A 66 -5.27 -7.63 24.09
CA GLN A 66 -4.73 -6.50 24.86
C GLN A 66 -3.95 -5.53 23.96
N VAL A 67 -3.03 -6.05 23.14
CA VAL A 67 -2.25 -5.25 22.18
C VAL A 67 -3.18 -4.52 21.22
N LEU A 68 -4.15 -5.23 20.64
CA LEU A 68 -5.17 -4.67 19.75
C LEU A 68 -5.94 -3.53 20.41
N LYS A 69 -6.43 -3.73 21.64
CA LYS A 69 -7.21 -2.71 22.34
C LYS A 69 -6.38 -1.44 22.59
N ILE A 70 -5.12 -1.59 23.01
CA ILE A 70 -4.21 -0.47 23.28
C ILE A 70 -3.99 0.35 22.00
N ASP A 71 -3.75 -0.32 20.86
CA ASP A 71 -3.57 0.35 19.57
C ASP A 71 -4.83 1.10 19.14
N LEU A 72 -6.01 0.44 19.16
CA LEU A 72 -7.26 1.08 18.74
C LEU A 72 -7.65 2.25 19.64
N ASP A 73 -7.39 2.17 20.95
CA ASP A 73 -7.59 3.28 21.86
C ASP A 73 -6.68 4.46 21.50
N HIS A 74 -5.39 4.22 21.28
CA HIS A 74 -4.45 5.26 20.87
C HIS A 74 -4.87 5.93 19.56
N LEU A 75 -5.23 5.14 18.54
CA LEU A 75 -5.68 5.65 17.25
C LEU A 75 -6.89 6.58 17.41
N SER A 76 -7.84 6.24 18.28
CA SER A 76 -9.02 7.07 18.51
C SER A 76 -8.74 8.44 19.13
N TYR A 77 -7.53 8.65 19.68
CA TYR A 77 -7.07 9.93 20.21
C TYR A 77 -6.06 10.63 19.31
N ALA A 78 -5.26 9.88 18.54
CA ALA A 78 -4.17 10.40 17.72
C ALA A 78 -4.57 10.73 16.27
N TYR A 79 -5.77 10.34 15.82
CA TYR A 79 -6.16 10.41 14.40
C TYR A 79 -6.13 11.83 13.76
N GLU A 80 -6.20 12.89 14.55
CA GLU A 80 -6.08 14.29 14.05
C GLU A 80 -4.65 14.82 14.14
N ALA A 81 -3.76 14.17 14.88
CA ALA A 81 -2.39 14.60 15.05
C ALA A 81 -1.64 14.52 13.72
N LYS A 82 -0.77 15.52 13.46
CA LYS A 82 0.24 15.38 12.42
C LYS A 82 1.28 14.35 12.85
N GLY A 83 1.86 13.68 11.87
CA GLY A 83 2.96 12.74 12.04
C GLY A 83 3.81 12.74 10.78
N TYR A 84 4.93 12.06 10.83
CA TYR A 84 5.68 11.75 9.62
C TYR A 84 4.93 10.70 8.78
N ASP A 85 5.15 10.72 7.48
CA ASP A 85 4.64 9.74 6.55
C ASP A 85 5.41 8.41 6.61
N LEU A 86 4.93 7.41 5.87
CA LEU A 86 5.54 6.07 5.80
C LEU A 86 6.97 6.05 5.24
N TRP A 87 7.38 7.09 4.50
CA TRP A 87 8.74 7.25 3.99
C TRP A 87 9.66 8.00 4.96
N GLU A 88 9.14 8.35 6.15
CA GLU A 88 9.85 9.03 7.21
C GLU A 88 10.41 10.40 6.81
N TYR A 89 9.78 11.06 5.82
CA TYR A 89 10.37 12.20 5.11
C TYR A 89 9.67 13.53 5.38
N SER A 90 8.36 13.52 5.59
CA SER A 90 7.51 14.71 5.62
C SER A 90 6.51 14.63 6.78
N PHE A 91 6.40 15.72 7.53
CA PHE A 91 5.52 15.85 8.68
C PHE A 91 4.21 16.56 8.29
N GLY A 92 3.08 15.84 8.41
CA GLY A 92 1.79 16.32 7.96
C GLY A 92 0.64 15.33 8.20
N HIS A 93 -0.34 15.38 7.30
CA HIS A 93 -1.49 14.49 7.27
C HIS A 93 -1.47 13.69 5.98
N HIS A 94 -1.15 12.40 6.06
CA HIS A 94 -0.83 11.57 4.90
C HIS A 94 -1.94 10.58 4.58
N PHE A 95 -2.16 10.35 3.27
CA PHE A 95 -3.23 9.48 2.77
C PHE A 95 -3.08 8.05 3.31
N PHE A 96 -1.86 7.48 3.20
CA PHE A 96 -1.56 6.13 3.68
C PHE A 96 -1.91 5.95 5.15
N THR A 97 -1.34 6.79 6.01
CA THR A 97 -1.54 6.75 7.46
C THR A 97 -3.02 6.83 7.82
N ARG A 98 -3.74 7.82 7.28
CA ARG A 98 -5.16 8.02 7.58
C ARG A 98 -6.02 6.84 7.11
N LEU A 99 -5.70 6.24 5.95
CA LEU A 99 -6.46 5.13 5.41
C LEU A 99 -6.31 3.87 6.27
N VAL A 100 -5.08 3.52 6.66
CA VAL A 100 -4.86 2.34 7.52
C VAL A 100 -5.42 2.56 8.93
N GLN A 101 -5.37 3.79 9.45
CA GLN A 101 -6.01 4.15 10.72
C GLN A 101 -7.53 3.97 10.66
N MET A 102 -8.17 4.48 9.60
CA MET A 102 -9.61 4.34 9.40
C MET A 102 -9.99 2.87 9.33
N ARG A 103 -9.25 2.08 8.54
CA ARG A 103 -9.50 0.64 8.42
C ARG A 103 -9.35 -0.10 9.74
N ALA A 104 -8.29 0.20 10.51
CA ALA A 104 -8.05 -0.44 11.80
C ALA A 104 -9.22 -0.18 12.77
N LEU A 105 -9.71 1.06 12.84
CA LEU A 105 -10.85 1.43 13.67
C LEU A 105 -12.15 0.75 13.21
N GLU A 106 -12.44 0.76 11.90
CA GLU A 106 -13.64 0.13 11.34
C GLU A 106 -13.67 -1.38 11.56
N ARG A 107 -12.55 -2.07 11.30
CA ARG A 107 -12.42 -3.49 11.60
C ARG A 107 -12.49 -3.75 13.11
N GLY A 108 -11.89 -2.90 13.95
CA GLY A 108 -11.99 -3.01 15.41
C GLY A 108 -13.43 -2.92 15.91
N ILE A 109 -14.25 -2.03 15.33
CA ILE A 109 -15.68 -1.91 15.64
C ILE A 109 -16.45 -3.19 15.27
N ALA A 110 -16.15 -3.78 14.13
CA ALA A 110 -16.85 -4.96 13.61
C ALA A 110 -16.39 -6.28 14.27
N GLU A 111 -15.07 -6.47 14.43
CA GLU A 111 -14.44 -7.73 14.82
C GLU A 111 -14.16 -7.81 16.34
N ALA A 112 -14.11 -6.67 17.04
CA ALA A 112 -13.86 -6.62 18.49
C ALA A 112 -14.97 -5.86 19.27
N PRO A 113 -16.26 -6.18 19.09
CA PRO A 113 -17.38 -5.42 19.66
C PRO A 113 -17.37 -5.35 21.20
N ARG A 114 -16.75 -6.34 21.86
CA ARG A 114 -16.62 -6.38 23.33
C ARG A 114 -15.78 -5.24 23.90
N PHE A 115 -14.80 -4.74 23.15
CA PHE A 115 -13.89 -3.67 23.59
C PHE A 115 -14.22 -2.33 22.93
N MET A 116 -15.21 -2.32 22.05
CA MET A 116 -15.53 -1.17 21.23
C MET A 116 -15.95 0.02 22.08
N ARG A 117 -15.44 1.19 21.68
CA ARG A 117 -15.74 2.47 22.29
C ARG A 117 -16.37 3.43 21.29
N LYS A 118 -17.18 4.36 21.80
CA LYS A 118 -17.82 5.39 20.96
C LYS A 118 -16.79 6.27 20.24
N GLU A 119 -15.64 6.51 20.87
CA GLU A 119 -14.55 7.31 20.30
C GLU A 119 -13.98 6.70 19.02
N TRP A 120 -13.97 5.36 18.91
CA TRP A 120 -13.49 4.68 17.71
C TRP A 120 -14.38 5.00 16.50
N ARG A 121 -15.71 5.06 16.69
CA ARG A 121 -16.66 5.43 15.63
C ARG A 121 -16.50 6.89 15.21
N ILE A 122 -16.30 7.79 16.19
CA ILE A 122 -16.08 9.21 15.93
C ILE A 122 -14.81 9.41 15.10
N ALA A 123 -13.70 8.78 15.52
CA ALA A 123 -12.43 8.85 14.81
C ALA A 123 -12.52 8.26 13.40
N ALA A 124 -13.14 7.08 13.23
CA ALA A 124 -13.34 6.47 11.91
C ALA A 124 -14.17 7.36 10.97
N ALA A 125 -15.28 7.94 11.46
CA ALA A 125 -16.12 8.83 10.67
C ALA A 125 -15.39 10.13 10.29
N SER A 126 -14.60 10.70 11.20
CA SER A 126 -13.81 11.89 10.93
C SER A 126 -12.70 11.60 9.91
N LEU A 127 -11.94 10.50 10.08
CA LEU A 127 -10.94 10.05 9.11
C LEU A 127 -11.52 9.86 7.72
N ARG A 128 -12.73 9.27 7.61
CA ARG A 128 -13.44 9.14 6.33
C ARG A 128 -13.70 10.48 5.66
N SER A 129 -14.13 11.48 6.43
CA SER A 129 -14.36 12.83 5.92
C SER A 129 -13.06 13.52 5.49
N GLU A 130 -11.97 13.34 6.22
CA GLU A 130 -10.67 13.93 5.89
C GLU A 130 -10.02 13.22 4.69
N LEU A 131 -10.11 11.89 4.59
CA LEU A 131 -9.61 11.11 3.46
C LEU A 131 -10.26 11.55 2.13
N ALA A 132 -11.54 11.91 2.15
CA ALA A 132 -12.22 12.41 0.97
C ALA A 132 -11.59 13.71 0.42
N LYS A 133 -10.93 14.51 1.27
CA LYS A 133 -10.25 15.76 0.87
C LYS A 133 -8.93 15.53 0.15
N HIS A 134 -8.37 14.31 0.22
CA HIS A 134 -7.15 13.99 -0.51
C HIS A 134 -7.40 13.88 -2.01
N TRP A 135 -8.64 13.70 -2.48
CA TRP A 135 -8.90 13.63 -3.91
C TRP A 135 -8.67 14.98 -4.59
N ASP A 136 -7.64 15.08 -5.43
CA ASP A 136 -7.45 16.20 -6.34
C ASP A 136 -8.16 15.92 -7.67
N ALA A 137 -9.35 16.51 -7.84
CA ALA A 137 -10.12 16.36 -9.06
C ALA A 137 -9.45 16.95 -10.30
N LYS A 138 -8.53 17.92 -10.14
CA LYS A 138 -7.79 18.52 -11.26
C LYS A 138 -6.63 17.64 -11.69
N GLY A 139 -5.89 17.10 -10.72
CA GLY A 139 -4.79 16.17 -10.96
C GLY A 139 -5.24 14.76 -11.34
N GLY A 140 -6.42 14.33 -10.89
CA GLY A 140 -6.94 12.99 -11.11
C GLY A 140 -6.29 11.93 -10.21
N PHE A 141 -5.84 12.30 -9.01
CA PHE A 141 -5.23 11.36 -8.07
C PHE A 141 -5.53 11.73 -6.61
N TYR A 142 -5.35 10.76 -5.70
CA TYR A 142 -5.29 11.01 -4.27
C TYR A 142 -3.96 11.67 -3.91
N HIS A 143 -4.03 12.90 -3.43
CA HIS A 143 -2.91 13.68 -2.96
C HIS A 143 -2.25 13.01 -1.76
N PHE A 144 -0.93 12.92 -1.78
CA PHE A 144 -0.12 12.27 -0.76
C PHE A 144 -0.35 12.83 0.64
N SER A 145 -0.38 14.15 0.77
CA SER A 145 -0.60 14.88 2.02
C SER A 145 -1.65 15.99 1.88
N LEU A 146 -2.32 16.36 2.98
CA LEU A 146 -3.20 17.54 3.01
C LEU A 146 -2.46 18.79 3.45
N GLY A 147 -2.50 19.81 2.60
CA GLY A 147 -1.86 21.10 2.84
C GLY A 147 -0.33 21.01 2.87
N LYS A 148 0.29 22.08 3.37
CA LYS A 148 1.74 22.16 3.49
C LYS A 148 2.29 21.15 4.48
N VAL A 149 3.46 20.62 4.17
CA VAL A 149 4.20 19.68 5.02
C VAL A 149 5.53 20.28 5.44
N THR A 150 6.11 19.73 6.49
CA THR A 150 7.50 20.05 6.89
C THR A 150 8.40 18.90 6.46
N ASN A 151 9.43 19.15 5.65
CA ASN A 151 10.36 18.09 5.23
C ASN A 151 11.27 17.66 6.40
N TRP A 152 12.08 16.62 6.19
CA TRP A 152 13.00 16.08 7.20
C TRP A 152 14.06 17.09 7.67
N GLU A 153 14.34 18.13 6.90
CA GLU A 153 15.24 19.23 7.26
C GLU A 153 14.56 20.31 8.14
N GLY A 154 13.25 20.21 8.35
CA GLY A 154 12.48 21.20 9.12
C GLY A 154 11.92 22.36 8.29
N ASN A 155 12.02 22.30 6.96
CA ASN A 155 11.53 23.34 6.06
C ASN A 155 10.06 23.10 5.68
N GLU A 156 9.23 24.16 5.74
CA GLU A 156 7.86 24.08 5.23
C GLU A 156 7.88 24.12 3.70
N VAL A 157 7.34 23.07 3.07
CA VAL A 157 7.23 22.93 1.62
C VAL A 157 5.76 22.78 1.22
N PRO A 158 5.36 23.22 0.00
CA PRO A 158 3.98 23.10 -0.45
C PRO A 158 3.48 21.66 -0.47
N GLU A 159 4.31 20.74 -0.96
CA GLU A 159 4.01 19.33 -1.14
C GLU A 159 5.28 18.53 -1.49
N VAL A 160 5.23 17.21 -1.35
CA VAL A 160 6.25 16.25 -1.83
C VAL A 160 5.73 15.60 -3.10
N GLY A 161 6.60 15.41 -4.11
CA GLY A 161 6.27 14.71 -5.36
C GLY A 161 5.15 15.35 -6.20
N ALA A 162 4.91 16.66 -6.04
CA ALA A 162 3.72 17.33 -6.57
C ALA A 162 2.41 16.62 -6.19
N GLY A 163 2.36 16.08 -4.96
CA GLY A 163 1.21 15.40 -4.39
C GLY A 163 1.02 13.96 -4.85
N ARG A 164 1.81 13.48 -5.82
CA ARG A 164 1.72 12.13 -6.39
C ARG A 164 2.62 11.17 -5.63
N ASP A 165 2.08 10.06 -5.15
CA ASP A 165 2.86 9.06 -4.42
C ASP A 165 2.24 7.66 -4.55
N ALA A 166 3.09 6.66 -4.77
CA ALA A 166 2.69 5.26 -4.97
C ALA A 166 2.16 4.59 -3.68
N SER A 167 2.34 5.22 -2.51
CA SER A 167 1.78 4.77 -1.24
C SER A 167 0.25 4.70 -1.23
N ALA A 168 -0.46 5.38 -2.13
CA ALA A 168 -1.91 5.20 -2.28
C ALA A 168 -2.27 3.75 -2.62
N VAL A 169 -1.48 3.10 -3.48
CA VAL A 169 -1.66 1.67 -3.83
C VAL A 169 -1.35 0.79 -2.64
N LEU A 170 -0.24 1.03 -1.93
CA LEU A 170 0.08 0.31 -0.71
C LEU A 170 -1.05 0.43 0.31
N ALA A 171 -1.53 1.66 0.56
CA ALA A 171 -2.58 1.93 1.53
C ALA A 171 -3.84 1.10 1.25
N ALA A 172 -4.23 0.97 -0.02
CA ALA A 172 -5.37 0.15 -0.43
C ALA A 172 -5.10 -1.35 -0.23
N ASN A 173 -3.91 -1.84 -0.59
CA ASN A 173 -3.51 -3.25 -0.37
C ASN A 173 -3.49 -3.62 1.12
N TYR A 174 -3.04 -2.72 2.00
CA TYR A 174 -3.05 -2.93 3.45
C TYR A 174 -4.46 -2.77 4.05
N ALA A 175 -5.24 -1.82 3.55
CA ALA A 175 -6.59 -1.59 4.07
C ALA A 175 -7.55 -2.70 3.65
N ARG A 176 -7.46 -3.24 2.43
CA ARG A 176 -8.32 -4.33 1.94
C ARG A 176 -9.80 -4.03 2.12
N PHE A 177 -10.22 -2.83 1.71
CA PHE A 177 -11.65 -2.54 1.55
C PHE A 177 -12.20 -3.41 0.42
N GLU A 178 -13.32 -4.09 0.68
CA GLU A 178 -13.96 -4.99 -0.30
C GLU A 178 -14.59 -4.21 -1.46
N GLU A 179 -15.13 -3.02 -1.18
CA GLU A 179 -15.81 -2.17 -2.15
C GLU A 179 -15.84 -0.70 -1.72
N GLY A 180 -16.27 0.17 -2.64
CA GLY A 180 -16.49 1.60 -2.39
C GLY A 180 -15.19 2.41 -2.42
N SER A 181 -15.22 3.63 -1.87
CA SER A 181 -14.04 4.49 -1.84
C SER A 181 -12.86 3.83 -1.14
N PHE A 182 -11.66 4.03 -1.69
CA PHE A 182 -10.37 3.51 -1.22
C PHE A 182 -10.19 1.99 -1.31
N SER A 183 -11.14 1.26 -1.91
CA SER A 183 -10.98 -0.15 -2.28
C SER A 183 -10.16 -0.30 -3.55
N LEU A 184 -9.71 -1.52 -3.85
CA LEU A 184 -8.91 -1.80 -5.05
C LEU A 184 -9.65 -1.47 -6.35
N ASN A 185 -10.98 -1.48 -6.36
CA ASN A 185 -11.80 -1.11 -7.52
C ASN A 185 -12.37 0.32 -7.46
N ASP A 186 -11.92 1.16 -6.52
CA ASP A 186 -12.25 2.58 -6.52
C ASP A 186 -11.64 3.26 -7.76
N PRO A 187 -12.45 3.84 -8.67
CA PRO A 187 -11.92 4.50 -9.86
C PRO A 187 -10.90 5.60 -9.57
N LYS A 188 -11.00 6.28 -8.42
CA LYS A 188 -10.04 7.30 -8.00
C LYS A 188 -8.69 6.70 -7.60
N LEU A 189 -8.70 5.54 -6.96
CA LEU A 189 -7.49 4.80 -6.65
C LEU A 189 -6.83 4.29 -7.94
N LEU A 190 -7.61 3.74 -8.88
CA LEU A 190 -7.12 3.29 -10.18
C LEU A 190 -6.49 4.43 -10.98
N SER A 191 -7.12 5.61 -10.97
CA SER A 191 -6.57 6.84 -11.55
C SER A 191 -5.22 7.21 -10.90
N SER A 192 -5.15 7.17 -9.56
CA SER A 192 -3.92 7.45 -8.81
C SER A 192 -2.80 6.47 -9.15
N ALA A 193 -3.12 5.17 -9.25
CA ALA A 193 -2.17 4.14 -9.64
C ALA A 193 -1.62 4.40 -11.05
N TRP A 194 -2.51 4.73 -12.00
CA TRP A 194 -2.15 5.01 -13.39
C TRP A 194 -1.23 6.22 -13.53
N VAL A 195 -1.51 7.32 -12.84
CA VAL A 195 -0.68 8.54 -12.90
C VAL A 195 0.79 8.24 -12.58
N LEU A 196 1.04 7.34 -11.62
CA LEU A 196 2.38 6.94 -11.19
C LEU A 196 2.97 5.87 -12.13
N GLU A 197 2.18 4.88 -12.56
CA GLU A 197 2.65 3.88 -13.53
C GLU A 197 3.12 4.54 -14.83
N GLU A 198 2.30 5.44 -15.39
CA GLU A 198 2.58 6.14 -16.63
C GLU A 198 3.80 7.05 -16.48
N TYR A 199 3.93 7.73 -15.33
CA TYR A 199 5.11 8.54 -15.03
C TYR A 199 6.38 7.69 -15.00
N PHE A 200 6.42 6.62 -14.20
CA PHE A 200 7.63 5.82 -14.01
C PHE A 200 8.01 5.01 -15.25
N ARG A 201 7.05 4.63 -16.10
CA ARG A 201 7.32 4.04 -17.41
C ARG A 201 8.28 4.89 -18.24
N HIS A 202 8.19 6.22 -18.13
CA HIS A 202 9.00 7.15 -18.92
C HIS A 202 10.15 7.79 -18.13
N ALA A 203 10.02 7.88 -16.80
CA ALA A 203 11.00 8.56 -15.95
C ALA A 203 12.30 7.76 -15.76
N TYR A 204 12.23 6.43 -15.76
CA TYR A 204 13.39 5.57 -15.50
C TYR A 204 13.95 5.00 -16.80
N PRO A 205 15.24 5.22 -17.12
CA PRO A 205 15.90 4.62 -18.28
C PRO A 205 15.72 3.11 -18.38
N PHE A 206 15.92 2.39 -17.28
CA PHE A 206 15.66 0.96 -17.15
C PHE A 206 14.29 0.59 -17.75
N ASN A 207 13.21 1.25 -17.33
CA ASN A 207 11.85 0.94 -17.78
C ASN A 207 11.62 1.11 -19.29
N LYS A 208 12.40 1.96 -19.98
CA LYS A 208 12.25 2.18 -21.43
C LYS A 208 12.71 0.98 -22.25
N ASP A 209 13.70 0.25 -21.74
CA ASP A 209 14.32 -0.88 -22.41
C ASP A 209 13.67 -2.22 -22.00
N HIS A 210 12.72 -2.21 -21.05
CA HIS A 210 11.98 -3.40 -20.63
C HIS A 210 10.62 -3.53 -21.30
N ALA A 211 10.36 -4.72 -21.86
CA ALA A 211 9.09 -5.08 -22.49
C ALA A 211 7.93 -5.30 -21.50
N PHE A 212 8.22 -5.35 -20.20
CA PHE A 212 7.26 -5.68 -19.14
C PHE A 212 6.62 -4.41 -18.52
N ALA A 213 5.94 -4.56 -17.38
CA ALA A 213 5.40 -3.42 -16.63
C ALA A 213 6.53 -2.64 -15.92
N PRO A 214 6.40 -1.34 -15.66
CA PRO A 214 7.51 -0.53 -15.16
C PRO A 214 7.86 -0.88 -13.71
N GLY A 215 9.14 -0.76 -13.35
CA GLY A 215 9.55 -0.60 -11.97
C GLY A 215 9.00 0.72 -11.41
N ILE A 216 8.43 0.67 -10.20
CA ILE A 216 7.73 1.80 -9.57
C ILE A 216 8.58 2.38 -8.44
N GLY A 217 8.79 3.71 -8.45
CA GLY A 217 9.38 4.46 -7.34
C GLY A 217 8.34 5.06 -6.39
N ARG A 218 8.79 5.75 -5.33
CA ARG A 218 7.89 6.35 -4.32
C ARG A 218 7.03 7.46 -4.90
N HIS A 219 7.68 8.48 -5.45
CA HIS A 219 7.02 9.66 -6.04
C HIS A 219 7.95 10.35 -7.07
N PRO A 220 7.42 11.26 -7.90
CA PRO A 220 8.26 12.17 -8.69
C PRO A 220 9.24 12.94 -7.80
N ASP A 221 10.43 13.22 -8.31
CA ASP A 221 11.48 13.99 -7.60
C ASP A 221 12.01 13.33 -6.31
N ASP A 222 11.79 12.03 -6.11
CA ASP A 222 12.50 11.25 -5.08
C ASP A 222 14.01 11.35 -5.31
N ASP A 223 14.77 11.67 -4.27
CA ASP A 223 16.21 11.83 -4.28
C ASP A 223 16.94 10.87 -3.33
N TYR A 224 16.20 10.04 -2.58
CA TYR A 224 16.80 9.07 -1.68
C TYR A 224 17.51 7.98 -2.48
N TYR A 225 18.83 7.87 -2.29
CA TYR A 225 19.72 7.09 -3.17
C TYR A 225 19.63 7.47 -4.65
N GLY A 226 19.28 8.73 -4.95
CA GLY A 226 19.12 9.26 -6.30
C GLY A 226 17.74 9.01 -6.93
N GLY A 227 16.79 8.42 -6.19
CA GLY A 227 15.43 8.15 -6.65
C GLY A 227 15.37 7.00 -7.65
N ASN A 228 14.94 5.83 -7.17
CA ASN A 228 14.94 4.58 -7.92
C ASN A 228 13.59 3.87 -7.83
N ALA A 229 13.48 2.71 -8.48
CA ALA A 229 12.35 1.83 -8.30
C ALA A 229 12.53 1.02 -7.00
N TRP A 230 11.41 0.65 -6.38
CA TRP A 230 11.37 -0.09 -5.12
C TRP A 230 10.71 -1.45 -5.35
N TYR A 231 11.29 -2.49 -4.77
CA TYR A 231 10.70 -3.84 -4.82
C TYR A 231 9.31 -3.86 -4.17
N VAL A 232 9.16 -3.16 -3.04
CA VAL A 232 7.89 -3.05 -2.31
C VAL A 232 6.77 -2.46 -3.17
N LEU A 233 7.07 -1.38 -3.89
CA LEU A 233 6.08 -0.67 -4.71
C LEU A 233 5.77 -1.43 -5.99
N THR A 234 6.78 -1.98 -6.64
CA THR A 234 6.60 -2.79 -7.85
C THR A 234 5.79 -4.06 -7.53
N SER A 235 6.04 -4.71 -6.40
CA SER A 235 5.20 -5.82 -5.88
C SER A 235 3.77 -5.36 -5.53
N GLY A 236 3.63 -4.18 -4.90
CA GLY A 236 2.33 -3.63 -4.52
C GLY A 236 1.43 -3.34 -5.72
N TYR A 237 2.01 -2.89 -6.84
CA TYR A 237 1.29 -2.73 -8.10
C TYR A 237 0.88 -4.10 -8.68
N ALA A 238 1.75 -5.11 -8.62
CA ALA A 238 1.37 -6.47 -9.00
C ALA A 238 0.16 -6.97 -8.18
N GLU A 239 0.19 -6.79 -6.85
CA GLU A 239 -0.91 -7.16 -5.94
C GLU A 239 -2.22 -6.44 -6.29
N LEU A 240 -2.20 -5.15 -6.63
CA LEU A 240 -3.38 -4.40 -7.10
C LEU A 240 -3.99 -5.06 -8.35
N TYR A 241 -3.16 -5.37 -9.34
CA TYR A 241 -3.61 -6.00 -10.59
C TYR A 241 -4.17 -7.42 -10.36
N TYR A 242 -3.54 -8.21 -9.50
CA TYR A 242 -4.08 -9.53 -9.12
C TYR A 242 -5.39 -9.43 -8.35
N GLY A 243 -5.52 -8.47 -7.43
CA GLY A 243 -6.77 -8.23 -6.70
C GLY A 243 -7.93 -7.86 -7.64
N LEU A 244 -7.68 -7.03 -8.65
CA LEU A 244 -8.65 -6.70 -9.69
C LEU A 244 -9.01 -7.90 -10.56
N ALA A 245 -8.02 -8.72 -10.95
CA ALA A 245 -8.26 -9.94 -11.71
C ALA A 245 -9.15 -10.92 -10.92
N ALA A 246 -8.86 -11.15 -9.64
CA ALA A 246 -9.67 -12.00 -8.77
C ALA A 246 -11.11 -11.46 -8.65
N ARG A 247 -11.26 -10.15 -8.48
CA ARG A 247 -12.57 -9.50 -8.40
C ARG A 247 -13.41 -9.72 -9.65
N LEU A 248 -12.82 -9.54 -10.83
CA LEU A 248 -13.51 -9.78 -12.12
C LEU A 248 -13.98 -11.23 -12.28
N GLN A 249 -13.31 -12.18 -11.64
CA GLN A 249 -13.71 -13.60 -11.67
C GLN A 249 -14.78 -13.93 -10.63
N SER A 250 -14.76 -13.28 -9.46
CA SER A 250 -15.65 -13.62 -8.35
C SER A 250 -16.93 -12.79 -8.27
N ASP A 251 -17.02 -11.68 -9.01
CA ASP A 251 -18.10 -10.70 -8.89
C ASP A 251 -18.85 -10.45 -10.21
N GLU A 252 -20.12 -10.84 -10.27
CA GLU A 252 -21.00 -10.54 -11.40
C GLU A 252 -21.25 -9.02 -11.57
N ALA A 253 -21.08 -8.21 -10.51
CA ALA A 253 -21.18 -6.76 -10.62
C ALA A 253 -20.03 -6.16 -11.46
N GLY A 254 -18.87 -6.84 -11.50
CA GLY A 254 -17.72 -6.52 -12.34
C GLY A 254 -17.11 -5.13 -12.07
N LEU A 255 -16.20 -4.71 -12.94
CA LEU A 255 -15.64 -3.36 -12.95
C LEU A 255 -16.37 -2.53 -14.01
N ILE A 256 -17.00 -1.43 -13.62
CA ILE A 256 -17.61 -0.48 -14.56
C ILE A 256 -16.62 0.65 -14.82
N VAL A 257 -16.33 0.90 -16.09
CA VAL A 257 -15.44 1.98 -16.52
C VAL A 257 -16.07 3.34 -16.18
N SER A 258 -15.33 4.19 -15.47
CA SER A 258 -15.67 5.60 -15.27
C SER A 258 -14.62 6.49 -15.93
N SER A 259 -14.85 7.80 -15.95
CA SER A 259 -13.84 8.77 -16.42
C SER A 259 -12.52 8.68 -15.67
N GLU A 260 -12.54 8.36 -14.38
CA GLU A 260 -11.34 8.26 -13.54
C GLU A 260 -10.54 6.99 -13.81
N SER A 261 -11.23 5.87 -14.09
CA SER A 261 -10.58 4.56 -14.28
C SER A 261 -10.27 4.22 -15.74
N GLU A 262 -10.80 4.98 -16.71
CA GLU A 262 -10.66 4.72 -18.15
C GLU A 262 -9.21 4.43 -18.55
N ALA A 263 -8.28 5.38 -18.32
CA ALA A 263 -6.89 5.24 -18.75
C ALA A 263 -6.16 4.06 -18.08
N PHE A 264 -6.43 3.80 -16.79
CA PHE A 264 -5.89 2.63 -16.08
C PHE A 264 -6.36 1.32 -16.73
N ILE A 265 -7.67 1.24 -17.05
CA ILE A 265 -8.27 0.05 -17.65
C ILE A 265 -7.77 -0.14 -19.08
N GLU A 266 -7.66 0.92 -19.88
CA GLU A 266 -7.10 0.83 -21.24
C GLU A 266 -5.66 0.30 -21.23
N SER A 267 -4.84 0.78 -20.29
CA SER A 267 -3.47 0.30 -20.08
C SER A 267 -3.41 -1.19 -19.71
N ALA A 268 -4.37 -1.66 -18.91
CA ALA A 268 -4.45 -3.07 -18.54
C ALA A 268 -4.90 -3.95 -19.72
N LEU A 269 -5.93 -3.52 -20.46
CA LEU A 269 -6.54 -4.31 -21.52
C LEU A 269 -5.77 -4.25 -22.85
N GLY A 270 -4.98 -3.20 -23.07
CA GLY A 270 -4.31 -2.94 -24.35
C GLY A 270 -5.28 -2.55 -25.48
N ARG A 271 -6.46 -2.02 -25.13
CA ARG A 271 -7.48 -1.55 -26.07
C ARG A 271 -8.25 -0.36 -25.47
N ALA A 272 -8.86 0.41 -26.34
CA ALA A 272 -9.80 1.43 -25.92
C ALA A 272 -11.04 0.81 -25.23
N VAL A 273 -11.59 1.53 -24.26
CA VAL A 273 -12.85 1.20 -23.59
C VAL A 273 -13.86 2.33 -23.74
N ARG A 274 -15.08 2.15 -23.22
CA ARG A 274 -16.08 3.23 -23.13
C ARG A 274 -16.50 3.45 -21.69
N ILE A 275 -16.68 4.70 -21.29
CA ILE A 275 -17.35 5.01 -20.02
C ILE A 275 -18.70 4.28 -19.94
N GLY A 276 -18.94 3.59 -18.83
CA GLY A 276 -20.11 2.74 -18.61
C GLY A 276 -19.97 1.30 -19.14
N GLU A 277 -18.89 0.97 -19.85
CA GLU A 277 -18.55 -0.41 -20.19
C GLU A 277 -18.35 -1.22 -18.91
N ARG A 278 -18.97 -2.40 -18.86
CA ARG A 278 -18.73 -3.38 -17.80
C ARG A 278 -17.73 -4.39 -18.29
N LEU A 279 -16.61 -4.51 -17.58
CA LEU A 279 -15.61 -5.54 -17.85
C LEU A 279 -16.16 -6.92 -17.53
N ARG A 280 -15.72 -7.91 -18.30
CA ARG A 280 -16.20 -9.28 -18.24
C ARG A 280 -15.17 -10.17 -17.54
N PRO A 281 -15.56 -11.35 -17.02
CA PRO A 281 -14.61 -12.27 -16.38
C PRO A 281 -13.39 -12.61 -17.25
N GLU A 282 -13.54 -12.70 -18.57
CA GLU A 282 -12.41 -12.93 -19.49
C GLU A 282 -11.37 -11.80 -19.52
N ASP A 283 -11.76 -10.57 -19.17
CA ASP A 283 -10.82 -9.45 -19.08
C ASP A 283 -9.84 -9.64 -17.90
N SER A 284 -10.17 -10.49 -16.90
CA SER A 284 -9.28 -10.81 -15.76
C SER A 284 -7.90 -11.30 -16.19
N LEU A 285 -7.79 -12.00 -17.33
CA LEU A 285 -6.53 -12.48 -17.87
C LEU A 285 -5.57 -11.33 -18.24
N LYS A 286 -6.11 -10.18 -18.66
CA LYS A 286 -5.28 -9.00 -18.99
C LYS A 286 -4.75 -8.32 -17.73
N PHE A 287 -5.57 -8.22 -16.67
CA PHE A 287 -5.11 -7.73 -15.37
C PHE A 287 -4.08 -8.68 -14.76
N LEU A 288 -4.31 -9.99 -14.83
CA LEU A 288 -3.33 -11.00 -14.39
C LEU A 288 -2.01 -10.87 -15.15
N ALA A 289 -2.05 -10.79 -16.48
CA ALA A 289 -0.85 -10.62 -17.30
C ALA A 289 -0.11 -9.32 -16.99
N LYS A 290 -0.83 -8.23 -16.69
CA LYS A 290 -0.22 -6.97 -16.26
C LYS A 290 0.48 -7.11 -14.91
N GLY A 291 -0.14 -7.79 -13.94
CA GLY A 291 0.48 -8.15 -12.66
C GLY A 291 1.72 -9.01 -12.84
N ASP A 292 1.66 -10.02 -13.71
CA ASP A 292 2.81 -10.87 -14.07
C ASP A 292 3.95 -10.04 -14.68
N GLY A 293 3.62 -9.00 -15.45
CA GLY A 293 4.61 -8.05 -15.97
C GLY A 293 5.37 -7.31 -14.88
N PHE A 294 4.72 -6.88 -13.79
CA PHE A 294 5.42 -6.24 -12.67
C PHE A 294 6.34 -7.23 -11.95
N MET A 295 5.89 -8.48 -11.78
CA MET A 295 6.72 -9.52 -11.20
C MET A 295 7.92 -9.86 -12.08
N ALA A 296 7.72 -9.94 -13.40
CA ALA A 296 8.79 -10.21 -14.37
C ALA A 296 9.86 -9.12 -14.33
N THR A 297 9.45 -7.84 -14.27
CA THR A 297 10.39 -6.71 -14.11
C THR A 297 11.23 -6.84 -12.85
N MET A 298 10.63 -7.18 -11.71
CA MET A 298 11.41 -7.40 -10.49
C MET A 298 12.35 -8.60 -10.64
N MET A 299 11.87 -9.73 -11.16
CA MET A 299 12.67 -10.94 -11.33
C MET A 299 13.89 -10.72 -12.23
N ASP A 300 13.77 -9.88 -13.25
CA ASP A 300 14.88 -9.55 -14.17
C ASP A 300 16.01 -8.74 -13.49
N THR A 301 15.68 -8.04 -12.40
CA THR A 301 16.69 -7.31 -11.58
C THR A 301 17.43 -8.22 -10.59
N LEU A 302 16.91 -9.43 -10.34
CA LEU A 302 17.47 -10.29 -9.31
C LEU A 302 18.74 -10.99 -9.81
N GLY A 303 19.83 -10.81 -9.07
CA GLY A 303 21.07 -11.56 -9.29
C GLY A 303 20.91 -13.05 -8.98
N LYS A 304 22.01 -13.81 -9.13
CA LYS A 304 22.01 -15.28 -8.92
C LYS A 304 21.53 -15.72 -7.54
N ASP A 305 21.74 -14.89 -6.53
CA ASP A 305 21.36 -15.19 -5.15
C ASP A 305 19.90 -14.83 -4.83
N ALA A 306 19.17 -14.26 -5.78
CA ALA A 306 17.76 -13.89 -5.69
C ALA A 306 17.38 -13.03 -4.46
N THR A 307 18.33 -12.21 -4.00
CA THR A 307 18.14 -11.32 -2.84
C THR A 307 17.42 -10.04 -3.24
N MET A 308 16.45 -9.61 -2.45
CA MET A 308 15.74 -8.34 -2.66
C MET A 308 16.23 -7.26 -1.69
N ALA A 309 16.86 -6.23 -2.24
CA ALA A 309 17.19 -5.01 -1.52
C ALA A 309 15.93 -4.14 -1.31
N GLU A 310 16.10 -2.93 -0.79
CA GLU A 310 15.04 -1.92 -0.76
C GLU A 310 14.70 -1.42 -2.16
N GLN A 311 15.73 -1.12 -2.98
CA GLN A 311 15.60 -0.47 -4.27
C GLN A 311 16.31 -1.26 -5.38
N PHE A 312 15.90 -1.05 -6.62
CA PHE A 312 16.66 -1.39 -7.82
C PHE A 312 16.82 -0.16 -8.71
N SER A 313 18.04 0.02 -9.22
CA SER A 313 18.52 1.20 -9.93
C SER A 313 17.64 1.53 -11.12
N LYS A 314 17.23 2.81 -11.23
CA LYS A 314 16.48 3.29 -12.39
C LYS A 314 17.28 3.28 -13.69
N GLU A 315 18.61 3.14 -13.62
CA GLU A 315 19.50 3.17 -14.79
C GLU A 315 19.70 1.77 -15.38
N ASP A 316 19.92 0.76 -14.53
CA ASP A 316 20.36 -0.58 -14.96
C ASP A 316 19.72 -1.75 -14.18
N GLY A 317 18.82 -1.48 -13.25
CA GLY A 317 18.15 -2.51 -12.46
C GLY A 317 18.99 -3.14 -11.35
N SER A 318 20.23 -2.69 -11.12
CA SER A 318 21.05 -3.22 -10.02
C SER A 318 20.46 -2.91 -8.64
N GLY A 319 20.48 -3.89 -7.72
CA GLY A 319 19.98 -3.70 -6.36
C GLY A 319 20.84 -2.73 -5.53
N LEU A 320 20.20 -1.85 -4.76
CA LEU A 320 20.88 -0.85 -3.93
C LEU A 320 20.10 -0.48 -2.65
N SER A 321 20.69 0.38 -1.82
CA SER A 321 20.22 0.73 -0.46
C SER A 321 20.27 -0.49 0.48
N ALA A 322 19.34 -0.62 1.44
CA ALA A 322 19.33 -1.69 2.42
C ALA A 322 19.24 -3.06 1.72
N ALA A 323 20.25 -3.91 1.94
CA ALA A 323 20.22 -5.30 1.51
C ALA A 323 19.19 -6.09 2.32
N ASP A 324 18.58 -7.08 1.67
CA ASP A 324 17.66 -8.04 2.28
C ASP A 324 16.51 -7.39 3.08
N LEU A 325 15.85 -6.39 2.49
CA LEU A 325 14.79 -5.67 3.17
C LEU A 325 13.57 -6.57 3.39
N THR A 326 13.23 -6.84 4.66
CA THR A 326 12.07 -7.67 5.04
C THR A 326 10.76 -7.23 4.36
N TRP A 327 10.58 -5.93 4.13
CA TRP A 327 9.40 -5.40 3.45
C TRP A 327 9.35 -5.82 1.98
N SER A 328 10.47 -5.82 1.26
CA SER A 328 10.53 -6.30 -0.13
C SER A 328 10.13 -7.77 -0.25
N TYR A 329 10.62 -8.62 0.67
CA TYR A 329 10.21 -10.02 0.72
C TYR A 329 8.73 -10.20 1.09
N SER A 330 8.21 -9.45 2.04
CA SER A 330 6.82 -9.59 2.47
C SER A 330 5.83 -9.09 1.41
N SER A 331 6.16 -8.02 0.68
CA SER A 331 5.36 -7.53 -0.45
C SER A 331 5.38 -8.48 -1.64
N PHE A 332 6.52 -9.10 -1.92
CA PHE A 332 6.60 -10.16 -2.93
C PHE A 332 5.67 -11.31 -2.56
N LEU A 333 5.73 -11.78 -1.31
CA LEU A 333 4.87 -12.88 -0.83
C LEU A 333 3.38 -12.51 -0.86
N SER A 334 2.99 -11.28 -0.48
CA SER A 334 1.58 -10.87 -0.56
C SER A 334 1.08 -10.83 -2.01
N SER A 335 1.89 -10.32 -2.94
CA SER A 335 1.56 -10.32 -4.36
C SER A 335 1.46 -11.73 -4.94
N ALA A 336 2.33 -12.66 -4.53
CA ALA A 336 2.28 -14.06 -4.95
C ALA A 336 1.00 -14.76 -4.44
N LEU A 337 0.62 -14.54 -3.18
CA LEU A 337 -0.64 -15.05 -2.63
C LEU A 337 -1.86 -14.47 -3.36
N ALA A 338 -1.84 -13.18 -3.70
CA ALA A 338 -2.90 -12.55 -4.47
C ALA A 338 -3.01 -13.19 -5.87
N ARG A 339 -1.88 -13.47 -6.52
CA ARG A 339 -1.83 -14.19 -7.80
C ARG A 339 -2.42 -15.59 -7.71
N GLU A 340 -2.08 -16.35 -6.66
CA GLU A 340 -2.63 -17.71 -6.43
C GLU A 340 -4.15 -17.70 -6.21
N ALA A 341 -4.69 -16.67 -5.55
CA ALA A 341 -6.12 -16.52 -5.36
C ALA A 341 -6.89 -16.35 -6.68
N VAL A 342 -6.30 -15.66 -7.67
CA VAL A 342 -6.82 -15.61 -9.05
C VAL A 342 -6.78 -17.02 -9.66
N ALA A 343 -5.70 -17.78 -9.43
CA ALA A 343 -5.56 -19.10 -10.04
C ALA A 343 -6.59 -20.14 -9.53
N ALA A 344 -6.90 -20.08 -8.24
CA ALA A 344 -7.86 -20.97 -7.58
C ALA A 344 -9.33 -20.77 -8.02
N SER A 345 -9.64 -19.69 -8.76
CA SER A 345 -11.01 -19.38 -9.22
C SER A 345 -11.47 -20.25 -10.41
N GLY A 346 -10.60 -21.10 -10.99
CA GLY A 346 -10.97 -22.11 -11.98
C GLY A 346 -10.63 -21.80 -13.45
N VAL A 347 -9.67 -20.92 -13.72
CA VAL A 347 -9.20 -20.64 -15.09
C VAL A 347 -8.03 -21.55 -15.47
N ASP A 348 -8.04 -22.10 -16.69
CA ASP A 348 -6.94 -22.88 -17.25
C ASP A 348 -5.86 -21.96 -17.85
N TYR A 349 -4.80 -21.72 -17.08
CA TYR A 349 -3.70 -20.82 -17.42
C TYR A 349 -2.67 -21.41 -18.40
N ALA A 350 -2.83 -22.66 -18.85
CA ALA A 350 -1.90 -23.30 -19.80
C ALA A 350 -1.94 -22.68 -21.22
N SER A 351 -2.85 -21.73 -21.47
CA SER A 351 -3.07 -21.09 -22.78
C SER A 351 -2.45 -19.69 -22.94
N LEU A 352 -1.84 -19.12 -21.89
CA LEU A 352 -1.24 -17.78 -21.96
C LEU A 352 0.14 -17.84 -22.61
N SER A 353 0.22 -17.53 -23.91
CA SER A 353 1.47 -17.04 -24.49
C SER A 353 1.70 -15.60 -23.98
N PHE A 354 2.82 -15.38 -23.30
CA PHE A 354 3.30 -14.04 -22.94
C PHE A 354 3.58 -13.23 -24.21
N ASP A 355 2.57 -12.55 -24.72
CA ASP A 355 2.73 -11.53 -25.75
C ASP A 355 2.26 -10.20 -25.14
N CYS A 356 3.13 -9.61 -24.32
CA CYS A 356 3.03 -8.21 -23.94
C CYS A 356 3.32 -7.41 -25.21
N GLY A 357 2.27 -7.13 -25.98
CA GLY A 357 2.36 -6.46 -27.27
C GLY A 357 3.22 -5.19 -27.17
N ALA A 358 4.44 -5.29 -27.69
CA ALA A 358 5.29 -4.15 -27.94
C ALA A 358 4.61 -3.27 -28.99
N LYS A 359 4.48 -1.98 -28.70
CA LYS A 359 4.38 -0.95 -29.73
C LYS A 359 5.49 0.05 -29.54
#